data_AF-A0A969HMH8-F1
#
_entry.id   AF-A0A969HMH8-F1
#
_cell.length_a   1.000
_cell.length_b   1.000
_cell.length_c   1.000
_cell.angle_alpha   90.00
_cell.angle_beta   90.00
_cell.angle_gamma   90.00
#
_symmetry.space_group_name_H-M   'P 1'
#
loop_
_entity.id
_entity.type
_entity.pdbx_description
1 polymer ?
#
loop_
_entity_poly.entity_id
_entity_poly.type
_entity_poly.pdbx_seq_one_letter_code
_entity_poly.pdbx_strand_id
1 'polypeptide(L)'
;AHLYEGGTARLQGFSPGLQLQVNKYDSGLYTALESKPPEPPLDRAMNYLEADIQILKLWDSPVGDSIEIQPVHSLIPTLVLAGEMDPITPPSYGRFAARFLPQSYYFEFPAVGHGASVAGACPQEIVLAFIGSPTQPPTAGCIAQMPGIHFQTHIYQNTEVATLGNDLGGSYRAVLLVSLVAIMLLLSLTLMSWITIGLLQWYHGEMKNHHFQYRGLARWVTGLTALSSLVFLGGMANYMMETVQRSDFLLLFGLVGEAQPLFILSYLISLGSLASIFFALQSWRKLWWKQGGRVLYSLVSLSCLWVTVLIFKYALFL
;
A
#
# COMPACT_ATOMS: atom_id res chain seq x y z
N ALA A 1 -8.26 -2.15 -26.04
CA ALA A 1 -8.97 -2.16 -24.75
C ALA A 1 -7.94 -2.38 -23.65
N HIS A 2 -7.90 -1.46 -22.68
CA HIS A 2 -7.06 -1.44 -21.48
C HIS A 2 -5.55 -1.22 -21.68
N LEU A 3 -5.18 0.05 -21.91
CA LEU A 3 -3.86 0.57 -21.53
C LEU A 3 -3.99 1.22 -20.16
N TYR A 4 -3.11 0.82 -19.24
CA TYR A 4 -2.99 1.27 -17.87
C TYR A 4 -3.09 2.79 -17.73
N GLU A 5 -3.99 3.23 -16.85
CA GLU A 5 -4.20 4.60 -16.41
C GLU A 5 -3.13 4.97 -15.37
N GLY A 6 -1.95 5.36 -15.85
CA GLY A 6 -0.90 5.93 -15.02
C GLY A 6 -1.04 7.45 -14.92
N GLY A 7 -1.32 7.95 -13.71
CA GLY A 7 -0.64 9.09 -13.08
C GLY A 7 -0.83 10.51 -13.62
N THR A 8 -1.39 10.71 -14.81
CA THR A 8 -1.89 12.03 -15.19
C THR A 8 -3.12 12.33 -14.35
N ALA A 9 -3.29 13.57 -13.88
CA ALA A 9 -4.62 14.18 -13.80
C ALA A 9 -5.18 14.24 -15.24
N ARG A 10 -5.43 13.06 -15.82
CA ARG A 10 -6.31 12.87 -16.95
C ARG A 10 -7.64 13.27 -16.36
N LEU A 11 -8.07 14.50 -16.65
CA LEU A 11 -9.47 14.86 -16.48
C LEU A 11 -10.24 13.72 -17.14
N GLN A 12 -10.91 12.90 -16.31
CA GLN A 12 -11.61 11.71 -16.79
C GLN A 12 -12.55 12.17 -17.91
N GLY A 13 -12.28 11.76 -19.16
CA GLY A 13 -13.06 12.13 -20.34
C GLY A 13 -12.40 13.03 -21.39
N PHE A 14 -11.20 13.59 -21.15
CA PHE A 14 -10.47 14.35 -22.18
C PHE A 14 -9.44 13.48 -22.92
N SER A 15 -9.30 13.68 -24.25
CA SER A 15 -8.23 13.01 -25.00
C SER A 15 -6.88 13.64 -24.65
N PRO A 16 -5.78 12.86 -24.54
CA PRO A 16 -4.46 13.39 -24.24
C PRO A 16 -4.00 14.48 -25.24
N GLY A 17 -4.34 14.33 -26.52
CA GLY A 17 -4.04 15.34 -27.54
C GLY A 17 -4.75 16.66 -27.32
N LEU A 18 -6.01 16.64 -26.84
CA LEU A 18 -6.75 17.86 -26.51
C LEU A 18 -6.13 18.57 -25.30
N GLN A 19 -5.73 17.82 -24.27
CA GLN A 19 -5.04 18.39 -23.10
C GLN A 19 -3.72 19.06 -23.48
N LEU A 20 -2.91 18.40 -24.33
CA LEU A 20 -1.66 18.99 -24.83
C LEU A 20 -1.91 20.24 -25.68
N GLN A 21 -2.90 20.21 -26.56
CA GLN A 21 -3.27 21.34 -27.42
C GLN A 21 -3.70 22.56 -26.60
N VAL A 22 -4.59 22.38 -25.62
CA VAL A 22 -5.07 23.46 -24.74
C VAL A 22 -3.92 24.01 -23.91
N ASN A 23 -3.11 23.14 -23.29
CA ASN A 23 -1.97 23.58 -22.51
C ASN A 23 -0.96 24.38 -23.37
N LYS A 24 -0.69 23.95 -24.60
CA LYS A 24 0.20 24.69 -25.51
C LYS A 24 -0.36 26.06 -25.87
N TYR A 25 -1.66 26.13 -26.13
CA TYR A 25 -2.36 27.34 -26.51
C TYR A 25 -2.45 28.35 -25.36
N ASP A 26 -2.98 27.95 -24.20
CA ASP A 26 -3.24 28.84 -23.04
C ASP A 26 -1.96 29.29 -22.37
N SER A 27 -0.99 28.39 -22.27
CA SER A 27 0.17 28.63 -21.42
C SER A 27 1.31 29.26 -22.21
N GLY A 28 1.56 28.82 -23.45
CA GLY A 28 2.86 29.07 -24.09
C GLY A 28 4.07 28.67 -23.21
N LEU A 29 3.85 28.02 -22.05
CA LEU A 29 4.67 28.16 -20.83
C LEU A 29 5.47 26.92 -20.46
N TYR A 30 5.34 25.81 -21.20
CA TYR A 30 6.29 24.71 -21.00
C TYR A 30 7.73 25.10 -21.36
N THR A 31 7.93 26.20 -22.09
CA THR A 31 9.26 26.78 -22.38
C THR A 31 9.93 27.40 -21.14
N ALA A 32 9.20 27.76 -20.08
CA ALA A 32 9.82 28.25 -18.85
C ALA A 32 10.48 27.13 -18.00
N LEU A 33 10.15 25.85 -18.28
CA LEU A 33 10.76 24.69 -17.65
C LEU A 33 12.07 24.23 -18.31
N GLU A 34 12.49 24.87 -19.40
CA GLU A 34 13.75 24.53 -20.09
C GLU A 34 15.02 24.82 -19.28
N SER A 35 14.92 25.41 -18.07
CA SER A 35 16.08 25.85 -17.29
C SER A 35 16.22 25.24 -15.89
N LYS A 36 15.66 24.04 -15.63
CA LYS A 36 15.96 23.34 -14.37
C LYS A 36 17.29 22.57 -14.43
N PRO A 37 18.24 22.77 -13.49
CA PRO A 37 19.46 21.98 -13.38
C PRO A 37 19.13 20.50 -13.13
N PRO A 38 20.07 19.55 -13.36
CA PRO A 38 19.79 18.12 -13.26
C PRO A 38 19.34 17.75 -11.84
N GLU A 39 18.07 17.39 -11.69
CA GLU A 39 17.45 17.05 -10.41
C GLU A 39 17.79 15.61 -9.96
N PRO A 40 17.70 15.31 -8.64
CA PRO A 40 17.91 13.99 -8.07
C PRO A 40 17.09 12.87 -8.77
N PRO A 41 17.53 11.60 -8.66
CA PRO A 41 16.87 10.46 -9.32
C PRO A 41 15.38 10.28 -9.00
N LEU A 42 14.91 10.74 -7.84
CA LEU A 42 13.52 10.62 -7.42
C LEU A 42 12.60 11.54 -8.25
N ASP A 43 13.07 12.74 -8.64
CA ASP A 43 12.29 13.68 -9.44
C ASP A 43 12.15 13.20 -10.89
N ARG A 44 13.14 12.47 -11.40
CA ARG A 44 13.07 11.79 -12.70
C ARG A 44 11.96 10.73 -12.78
N ALA A 45 11.64 10.06 -11.68
CA ALA A 45 10.58 9.04 -11.64
C ALA A 45 9.17 9.67 -11.69
N MET A 46 9.04 10.96 -11.36
CA MET A 46 7.79 11.72 -11.41
C MET A 46 7.65 12.61 -12.65
N ASN A 47 8.68 12.67 -13.51
CA ASN A 47 8.65 13.47 -14.74
C ASN A 47 7.86 12.75 -15.85
N TYR A 48 6.55 12.64 -15.66
CA TYR A 48 5.57 12.44 -16.75
C TYR A 48 5.72 13.52 -17.85
N LEU A 49 6.25 14.69 -17.46
CA LEU A 49 6.37 15.89 -18.26
C LEU A 49 7.41 15.82 -19.37
N GLU A 50 8.44 14.97 -19.26
CA GLU A 50 9.54 14.98 -20.24
C GLU A 50 9.06 14.54 -21.63
N ALA A 51 8.24 13.49 -21.70
CA ALA A 51 7.66 13.04 -22.96
C ALA A 51 6.70 14.10 -23.55
N ASP A 52 5.88 14.72 -22.71
CA ASP A 52 4.95 15.77 -23.13
C ASP A 52 5.67 17.01 -23.66
N ILE A 53 6.78 17.44 -23.03
CA ILE A 53 7.60 18.56 -23.50
C ILE A 53 8.15 18.28 -24.90
N GLN A 54 8.67 17.08 -25.16
CA GLN A 54 9.18 16.72 -26.49
C GLN A 54 8.07 16.73 -27.55
N ILE A 55 6.88 16.22 -27.21
CA ILE A 55 5.71 16.28 -28.08
C ILE A 55 5.32 17.74 -28.35
N LEU A 56 5.22 18.55 -27.29
CA LEU A 56 4.84 19.97 -27.39
C LEU A 56 5.84 20.80 -28.21
N LYS A 57 7.13 20.46 -28.22
CA LYS A 57 8.14 21.11 -29.09
C LYS A 57 7.88 20.88 -30.57
N LEU A 58 7.42 19.69 -30.93
CA LEU A 58 7.15 19.29 -32.32
C LEU A 58 5.72 19.61 -32.76
N TRP A 59 4.79 19.74 -31.81
CA TRP A 59 3.36 19.89 -32.08
C TRP A 59 3.04 21.28 -32.63
N ASP A 60 2.73 21.40 -33.91
CA ASP A 60 2.34 22.69 -34.48
C ASP A 60 0.99 23.15 -33.91
N SER A 61 1.01 24.23 -33.14
CA SER A 61 -0.17 24.79 -32.47
C SER A 61 -0.17 26.30 -32.67
N PRO A 62 -1.32 26.92 -32.97
CA PRO A 62 -1.43 28.36 -32.89
C PRO A 62 -1.04 28.83 -31.49
N VAL A 63 -0.28 29.92 -31.44
CA VAL A 63 0.04 30.62 -30.18
C VAL A 63 -1.23 31.36 -29.77
N GLY A 64 -1.64 31.20 -28.50
CA GLY A 64 -2.76 31.96 -27.94
C GLY A 64 -2.52 33.46 -28.00
N ASP A 65 -3.59 34.25 -27.95
CA ASP A 65 -3.48 35.69 -27.81
C ASP A 65 -2.77 36.02 -26.49
N SER A 66 -1.90 37.04 -26.51
CA SER A 66 -1.23 37.58 -25.33
C SER A 66 -2.15 37.92 -24.16
N ILE A 67 -3.44 38.14 -24.41
CA ILE A 67 -4.44 38.39 -23.37
C ILE A 67 -4.67 37.17 -22.47
N GLU A 68 -4.49 35.95 -22.97
CA GLU A 68 -4.73 34.69 -22.24
C GLU A 68 -3.76 34.50 -21.07
N ILE A 69 -2.59 35.14 -21.13
CA ILE A 69 -1.56 35.08 -20.08
C ILE A 69 -1.54 36.34 -19.19
N GLN A 70 -2.45 37.29 -19.41
CA GLN A 70 -2.56 38.47 -18.54
C GLN A 70 -3.36 38.13 -17.27
N PRO A 71 -2.98 38.67 -16.10
CA PRO A 71 -3.79 38.52 -14.89
C PRO A 71 -5.19 39.11 -15.08
N VAL A 72 -6.20 38.38 -14.63
CA VAL A 72 -7.59 38.86 -14.63
C VAL A 72 -7.77 39.90 -13.52
N HIS A 73 -8.20 41.10 -13.89
CA HIS A 73 -8.60 42.16 -12.97
C HIS A 73 -10.12 42.23 -12.86
N SER A 74 -10.68 42.11 -11.66
CA SER A 74 -12.13 42.17 -11.46
C SER A 74 -12.51 42.73 -10.09
N LEU A 75 -13.61 43.49 -10.06
CA LEU A 75 -14.25 43.95 -8.83
C LEU A 75 -15.39 43.02 -8.38
N ILE A 76 -15.66 41.92 -9.09
CA ILE A 76 -16.65 40.94 -8.66
C ILE A 76 -16.12 40.24 -7.40
N PRO A 77 -16.89 40.16 -6.30
CA PRO A 77 -16.48 39.40 -5.14
C PRO A 77 -16.08 37.99 -5.54
N THR A 78 -14.92 37.54 -5.09
CA THR A 78 -14.32 36.28 -5.55
C THR A 78 -13.82 35.46 -4.36
N LEU A 79 -13.99 34.14 -4.42
CA LEU A 79 -13.44 33.23 -3.42
C LEU A 79 -12.26 32.48 -4.04
N VAL A 80 -11.10 32.55 -3.40
CA VAL A 80 -9.89 31.84 -3.81
C VAL A 80 -9.53 30.83 -2.72
N LEU A 81 -9.49 29.55 -3.08
CA LEU A 81 -9.22 28.45 -2.17
C LEU A 81 -7.94 27.73 -2.59
N ALA A 82 -7.10 27.38 -1.63
CA ALA A 82 -5.87 26.63 -1.87
C ALA A 82 -5.71 25.51 -0.84
N GLY A 83 -5.22 24.36 -1.28
CA GLY A 83 -4.70 23.34 -0.38
C GLY A 83 -3.22 23.61 -0.08
N GLU A 84 -2.82 23.59 1.19
CA GLU A 84 -1.41 23.78 1.61
C GLU A 84 -0.44 22.87 0.84
N MET A 85 -0.90 21.66 0.49
CA MET A 85 -0.11 20.61 -0.15
C MET A 85 -0.53 20.35 -1.61
N ASP A 86 -1.19 21.30 -2.27
CA ASP A 86 -1.60 21.14 -3.67
C ASP A 86 -0.37 21.10 -4.61
N PRO A 87 -0.07 19.96 -5.27
CA PRO A 87 1.09 19.85 -6.15
C PRO A 87 0.79 20.33 -7.59
N ILE A 88 -0.47 20.61 -7.92
CA ILE A 88 -0.93 21.00 -9.26
C ILE A 88 -1.08 22.52 -9.34
N THR A 89 -1.78 23.10 -8.37
CA THR A 89 -2.04 24.55 -8.25
C THR A 89 -1.61 25.04 -6.87
N PRO A 90 -0.30 25.18 -6.59
CA PRO A 90 0.20 25.46 -5.25
C PRO A 90 -0.35 26.78 -4.70
N PRO A 91 -0.40 26.96 -3.37
CA PRO A 91 -0.93 28.17 -2.71
C PRO A 91 -0.37 29.50 -3.24
N SER A 92 0.88 29.49 -3.71
CA SER A 92 1.51 30.65 -4.34
C SER A 92 0.74 31.18 -5.55
N TYR A 93 0.10 30.31 -6.34
CA TYR A 93 -0.69 30.68 -7.52
C TYR A 93 -1.99 31.36 -7.09
N GLY A 94 -2.69 30.80 -6.09
CA GLY A 94 -3.90 31.41 -5.53
C GLY A 94 -3.61 32.79 -4.91
N ARG A 95 -2.51 32.92 -4.15
CA ARG A 95 -2.06 34.22 -3.62
C ARG A 95 -1.71 35.21 -4.73
N PHE A 96 -1.12 34.75 -5.83
CA PHE A 96 -0.82 35.60 -6.97
C PHE A 96 -2.09 36.10 -7.65
N ALA A 97 -3.05 35.20 -7.95
CA ALA A 97 -4.33 35.55 -8.53
C ALA A 97 -5.12 36.55 -7.66
N ALA A 98 -5.15 36.33 -6.34
CA ALA A 98 -5.84 37.21 -5.39
C ALA A 98 -5.34 38.66 -5.41
N ARG A 99 -4.07 38.92 -5.78
CA ARG A 99 -3.53 40.29 -5.90
C ARG A 99 -4.24 41.14 -6.96
N PHE A 100 -4.82 40.50 -7.97
CA PHE A 100 -5.53 41.15 -9.07
C PHE A 100 -7.06 41.19 -8.86
N LEU A 101 -7.53 40.59 -7.77
CA LEU A 101 -8.92 40.48 -7.38
C LEU A 101 -9.12 41.19 -6.03
N PRO A 102 -9.21 42.53 -6.01
CA PRO A 102 -9.22 43.32 -4.77
C PRO A 102 -10.42 43.05 -3.85
N GLN A 103 -11.49 42.43 -4.34
CA GLN A 103 -12.63 41.96 -3.55
C GLN A 103 -12.59 40.44 -3.29
N SER A 104 -11.40 39.83 -3.29
CA SER A 104 -11.25 38.41 -3.05
C SER A 104 -11.12 38.05 -1.56
N TYR A 105 -11.64 36.87 -1.21
CA TYR A 105 -11.33 36.18 0.04
C TYR A 105 -10.44 34.99 -0.27
N TYR A 106 -9.25 34.95 0.33
CA TYR A 106 -8.30 33.85 0.17
C TYR A 106 -8.31 32.97 1.42
N PHE A 107 -8.50 31.67 1.23
CA PHE A 107 -8.38 30.67 2.29
C PHE A 107 -7.45 29.54 1.87
N GLU A 108 -6.55 29.17 2.78
CA GLU A 108 -5.61 28.07 2.63
C GLU A 108 -5.92 27.01 3.68
N PHE A 109 -6.08 25.77 3.23
CA PHE A 109 -6.50 24.66 4.08
C PHE A 109 -5.30 23.75 4.38
N PRO A 110 -4.99 23.50 5.67
CA PRO A 110 -3.88 22.66 6.04
C PRO A 110 -4.12 21.21 5.63
N ALA A 111 -3.04 20.49 5.30
CA ALA A 111 -3.10 19.07 4.91
C ALA A 111 -4.01 18.74 3.69
N VAL A 112 -4.47 19.74 2.96
CA VAL A 112 -5.31 19.57 1.76
C VAL A 112 -4.44 19.64 0.49
N GLY A 113 -4.64 18.69 -0.42
CA GLY A 113 -4.03 18.66 -1.74
C GLY A 113 -4.86 19.41 -2.80
N HIS A 114 -4.88 18.88 -4.02
CA HIS A 114 -5.65 19.47 -5.11
C HIS A 114 -7.17 19.37 -4.91
N GLY A 115 -7.91 20.39 -5.34
CA GLY A 115 -9.38 20.43 -5.25
C GLY A 115 -9.91 20.86 -3.88
N ALA A 116 -9.34 21.92 -3.29
CA ALA A 116 -9.67 22.38 -1.94
C ALA A 116 -11.18 22.56 -1.66
N SER A 117 -11.97 23.01 -2.63
CA SER A 117 -13.41 23.25 -2.48
C SER A 117 -14.23 22.01 -2.09
N VAL A 118 -13.73 20.80 -2.39
CA VAL A 118 -14.42 19.53 -2.09
C VAL A 118 -13.68 18.69 -1.04
N ALA A 119 -12.62 19.23 -0.43
CA ALA A 119 -11.73 18.49 0.46
C ALA A 119 -12.27 18.23 1.87
N GLY A 120 -13.55 18.56 2.14
CA GLY A 120 -14.22 18.24 3.39
C GLY A 120 -15.26 19.29 3.80
N ALA A 121 -15.82 19.12 5.00
CA ALA A 121 -16.89 19.97 5.51
C ALA A 121 -16.48 21.45 5.62
N CYS A 122 -15.30 21.76 6.16
CA CYS A 122 -14.86 23.14 6.38
C CYS A 122 -14.72 23.95 5.07
N PRO A 123 -13.99 23.48 4.03
CA PRO A 123 -14.00 24.16 2.73
C PRO A 123 -15.40 24.30 2.12
N GLN A 124 -16.25 23.28 2.23
CA GLN A 124 -17.62 23.31 1.70
C GLN A 124 -18.48 24.35 2.41
N GLU A 125 -18.39 24.46 3.73
CA GLU A 125 -19.08 25.49 4.52
C GLU A 125 -18.66 26.89 4.10
N ILE A 126 -17.36 27.13 3.88
CA ILE A 126 -16.84 28.42 3.40
C ILE A 126 -17.37 28.74 2.00
N VAL A 127 -17.38 27.76 1.08
CA VAL A 127 -17.95 27.92 -0.27
C VAL A 127 -19.43 28.29 -0.20
N LEU A 128 -20.22 27.56 0.59
CA LEU A 128 -21.65 27.81 0.73
C LEU A 128 -21.94 29.17 1.37
N ALA A 129 -21.18 29.57 2.39
CA ALA A 129 -21.30 30.87 3.03
C ALA A 129 -20.99 32.01 2.04
N PHE A 130 -19.95 31.86 1.22
CA PHE A 130 -19.63 32.82 0.16
C PHE A 130 -20.74 32.92 -0.89
N ILE A 131 -21.27 31.79 -1.38
CA ILE A 131 -22.34 31.80 -2.39
C ILE A 131 -23.60 32.47 -1.83
N GLY A 132 -23.93 32.24 -0.55
CA GLY A 132 -25.08 32.85 0.11
C GLY A 132 -24.95 34.37 0.31
N SER A 133 -23.73 34.84 0.59
CA SER A 133 -23.44 36.25 0.89
C SER A 133 -22.06 36.67 0.34
N PRO A 134 -21.91 36.85 -0.99
CA PRO A 134 -20.59 37.04 -1.61
C PRO A 134 -19.92 38.37 -1.24
N THR A 135 -20.68 39.35 -0.76
CA THR A 135 -20.15 40.64 -0.28
C THR A 135 -19.73 40.61 1.18
N GLN A 136 -19.86 39.48 1.87
CA GLN A 136 -19.43 39.29 3.26
C GLN A 136 -18.30 38.26 3.33
N PRO A 137 -17.29 38.48 4.19
CA PRO A 137 -16.23 37.49 4.38
C PRO A 137 -16.81 36.22 5.03
N PRO A 138 -16.60 35.03 4.45
CA PRO A 138 -16.96 33.77 5.08
C PRO A 138 -16.26 33.57 6.42
N THR A 139 -16.95 32.98 7.38
CA THR A 139 -16.35 32.56 8.65
C THR A 139 -15.42 31.37 8.43
N ALA A 140 -14.18 31.45 8.90
CA ALA A 140 -13.15 30.44 8.64
C ALA A 140 -12.59 29.76 9.90
N GLY A 141 -13.32 29.82 11.02
CA GLY A 141 -12.88 29.24 12.30
C GLY A 141 -12.68 27.72 12.25
N CYS A 142 -13.37 27.02 11.33
CA CYS A 142 -13.22 25.59 11.12
C CYS A 142 -11.81 25.19 10.64
N ILE A 143 -11.07 26.09 9.97
CA ILE A 143 -9.73 25.80 9.43
C ILE A 143 -8.77 25.45 10.57
N ALA A 144 -8.87 26.15 11.71
CA ALA A 144 -8.03 25.89 12.88
C ALA A 144 -8.30 24.51 13.54
N GLN A 145 -9.40 23.85 13.18
CA GLN A 145 -9.79 22.54 13.71
C GLN A 145 -9.49 21.40 12.73
N MET A 146 -9.00 21.71 11.53
CA MET A 146 -8.65 20.70 10.54
C MET A 146 -7.43 19.90 11.01
N PRO A 147 -7.43 18.57 10.83
CA PRO A 147 -6.30 17.73 11.21
C PRO A 147 -5.07 18.06 10.35
N GLY A 148 -3.90 18.02 10.95
CA GLY A 148 -2.63 18.15 10.24
C GLY A 148 -2.24 16.88 9.49
N ILE A 149 -1.13 16.96 8.74
CA ILE A 149 -0.58 15.81 8.02
C ILE A 149 0.03 14.83 9.03
N HIS A 150 -0.42 13.59 8.97
CA HIS A 150 0.21 12.48 9.68
C HIS A 150 1.24 11.81 8.77
N PHE A 151 2.52 12.12 8.95
CA PHE A 151 3.60 11.46 8.22
C PHE A 151 3.81 10.04 8.73
N GLN A 152 3.67 9.04 7.84
CA GLN A 152 4.02 7.66 8.15
C GLN A 152 5.54 7.49 8.03
N THR A 153 6.24 7.55 9.17
CA THR A 153 7.71 7.44 9.23
C THR A 153 8.21 6.03 9.53
N HIS A 154 7.35 5.16 10.06
CA HIS A 154 7.71 3.80 10.46
C HIS A 154 6.99 2.78 9.57
N ILE A 155 7.69 2.26 8.57
CA ILE A 155 7.17 1.27 7.62
C ILE A 155 8.13 0.09 7.50
N TYR A 156 7.57 -1.11 7.35
CA TYR A 156 8.32 -2.26 6.85
C TYR A 156 8.38 -2.13 5.32
N GLN A 157 9.54 -1.77 4.79
CA GLN A 157 9.73 -1.53 3.37
C GLN A 157 9.92 -2.85 2.62
N ASN A 158 8.95 -3.22 1.80
CA ASN A 158 9.04 -4.38 0.93
C ASN A 158 8.02 -4.27 -0.22
N THR A 159 8.51 -3.98 -1.41
CA THR A 159 7.67 -3.79 -2.61
C THR A 159 7.01 -5.09 -3.08
N GLU A 160 7.53 -6.26 -2.71
CA GLU A 160 6.95 -7.56 -3.09
C GLU A 160 5.64 -7.87 -2.35
N VAL A 161 5.35 -7.13 -1.27
CA VAL A 161 4.04 -7.16 -0.61
C VAL A 161 2.94 -6.71 -1.57
N ALA A 162 3.22 -5.73 -2.44
CA ALA A 162 2.30 -5.29 -3.48
C ALA A 162 2.08 -6.40 -4.52
N THR A 163 3.14 -7.12 -4.91
CA THR A 163 3.06 -8.29 -5.80
C THR A 163 2.17 -9.38 -5.19
N LEU A 164 2.34 -9.68 -3.89
CA LEU A 164 1.47 -10.60 -3.15
C LEU A 164 0.00 -10.13 -3.15
N GLY A 165 -0.23 -8.84 -2.90
CA GLY A 165 -1.56 -8.23 -2.95
C GLY A 165 -2.21 -8.36 -4.33
N ASN A 166 -1.44 -8.13 -5.39
CA ASN A 166 -1.90 -8.30 -6.77
C ASN A 166 -2.22 -9.76 -7.11
N ASP A 167 -1.37 -10.71 -6.71
CA ASP A 167 -1.61 -12.15 -6.89
C ASP A 167 -2.87 -12.62 -6.15
N LEU A 168 -3.18 -12.01 -4.99
CA LEU A 168 -4.41 -12.22 -4.23
C LEU A 168 -5.65 -11.60 -4.90
N GLY A 169 -5.49 -10.50 -5.63
CA GLY A 169 -6.59 -9.80 -6.33
C GLY A 169 -6.87 -10.31 -7.74
N GLY A 170 -5.89 -10.93 -8.40
CA GLY A 170 -5.94 -11.29 -9.82
C GLY A 170 -6.45 -12.70 -10.13
N SER A 171 -6.07 -13.19 -11.32
CA SER A 171 -6.55 -14.46 -11.89
C SER A 171 -6.18 -15.71 -11.07
N TYR A 172 -5.15 -15.63 -10.22
CA TYR A 172 -4.68 -16.76 -9.39
C TYR A 172 -5.34 -16.82 -8.00
N ARG A 173 -6.23 -15.87 -7.67
CA ARG A 173 -6.85 -15.72 -6.35
C ARG A 173 -7.42 -17.01 -5.77
N ALA A 174 -8.25 -17.74 -6.53
CA ALA A 174 -8.94 -18.92 -6.01
C ALA A 174 -7.95 -20.04 -5.62
N VAL A 175 -6.94 -20.29 -6.46
CA VAL A 175 -5.92 -21.32 -6.21
C VAL A 175 -5.08 -20.96 -4.99
N LEU A 176 -4.69 -19.70 -4.88
CA LEU A 176 -3.87 -19.22 -3.76
C LEU A 176 -4.65 -19.22 -2.44
N LEU A 177 -5.92 -18.80 -2.43
CA LEU A 177 -6.76 -18.83 -1.23
C LEU A 177 -7.09 -20.27 -0.79
N VAL A 178 -7.45 -21.15 -1.73
CA VAL A 178 -7.75 -22.56 -1.40
C VAL A 178 -6.51 -23.26 -0.84
N SER A 179 -5.34 -23.04 -1.43
CA SER A 179 -4.08 -23.61 -0.91
C SER A 179 -3.74 -23.07 0.48
N LEU A 180 -3.88 -21.77 0.73
CA LEU A 180 -3.69 -21.18 2.06
C LEU A 180 -4.63 -21.77 3.11
N VAL A 181 -5.93 -21.87 2.79
CA VAL A 181 -6.93 -22.46 3.72
C VAL A 181 -6.62 -23.92 3.98
N ALA A 182 -6.33 -24.71 2.95
CA ALA A 182 -5.98 -26.12 3.11
C ALA A 182 -4.72 -26.30 3.98
N ILE A 183 -3.71 -25.45 3.79
CA ILE A 183 -2.49 -25.43 4.60
C ILE A 183 -2.83 -25.10 6.06
N MET A 184 -3.59 -24.04 6.32
CA MET A 184 -3.97 -23.66 7.68
C MET A 184 -4.77 -24.76 8.39
N LEU A 185 -5.68 -25.44 7.68
CA LEU A 185 -6.41 -26.59 8.20
C LEU A 185 -5.47 -27.77 8.52
N LEU A 186 -4.53 -28.10 7.65
CA LEU A 186 -3.56 -29.17 7.90
C LEU A 186 -2.65 -28.87 9.10
N LEU A 187 -2.13 -27.63 9.20
CA LEU A 187 -1.29 -27.19 10.30
C LEU A 187 -2.06 -27.24 11.64
N SER A 188 -3.28 -26.69 11.67
CA SER A 188 -4.13 -26.70 12.87
C SER A 188 -4.53 -28.11 13.32
N LEU A 189 -4.90 -29.01 12.38
CA LEU A 189 -5.21 -30.40 12.69
C LEU A 189 -4.04 -31.14 13.34
N THR A 190 -2.80 -30.87 12.90
CA THR A 190 -1.64 -31.50 13.55
C THR A 190 -1.41 -31.04 14.98
N LEU A 191 -1.51 -29.74 15.25
CA LEU A 191 -1.42 -29.21 16.61
C LEU A 191 -2.51 -29.83 17.50
N MET A 192 -3.75 -29.91 17.00
CA MET A 192 -4.86 -30.49 17.74
C MET A 192 -4.69 -31.99 18.01
N SER A 193 -4.13 -32.73 17.05
CA SER A 193 -3.81 -34.15 17.22
C SER A 193 -2.78 -34.39 18.33
N TRP A 194 -1.84 -33.46 18.55
CA TRP A 194 -0.82 -33.61 19.59
C TRP A 194 -1.32 -33.20 20.97
N ILE A 195 -2.16 -32.16 21.03
CA ILE A 195 -2.84 -31.76 22.26
C ILE A 195 -3.70 -32.92 22.77
N THR A 196 -4.51 -33.52 21.89
CA THR A 196 -5.37 -34.66 22.25
C THR A 196 -4.57 -35.89 22.71
N ILE A 197 -3.47 -36.24 22.02
CA ILE A 197 -2.59 -37.34 22.46
C ILE A 197 -1.94 -37.03 23.82
N GLY A 198 -1.48 -35.79 24.03
CA GLY A 198 -0.87 -35.36 25.30
C GLY A 198 -1.85 -35.43 26.47
N LEU A 199 -3.09 -34.93 26.27
CA LEU A 199 -4.16 -34.99 27.28
C LEU A 199 -4.55 -36.43 27.62
N LEU A 200 -4.65 -37.32 26.62
CA LEU A 200 -4.95 -38.73 26.84
C LEU A 200 -3.85 -39.44 27.63
N GLN A 201 -2.58 -39.15 27.35
CA GLN A 201 -1.44 -39.71 28.09
C GLN A 201 -1.39 -39.21 29.54
N TRP A 202 -1.68 -37.93 29.74
CA TRP A 202 -1.79 -37.33 31.07
C TRP A 202 -2.95 -37.96 31.86
N TYR A 203 -4.13 -38.09 31.26
CA TYR A 203 -5.31 -38.69 31.90
C TYR A 203 -5.09 -40.16 32.31
N HIS A 204 -4.41 -40.95 31.48
CA HIS A 204 -4.10 -42.36 31.78
C HIS A 204 -2.87 -42.54 32.70
N GLY A 205 -2.22 -41.46 33.15
CA GLY A 205 -1.05 -41.53 34.04
C GLY A 205 0.20 -42.15 33.39
N GLU A 206 0.23 -42.30 32.06
CA GLU A 206 1.33 -42.93 31.31
C GLU A 206 2.50 -41.97 31.03
N MET A 207 2.88 -41.14 32.01
CA MET A 207 4.05 -40.25 31.90
C MET A 207 5.33 -41.08 32.05
N LYS A 208 5.65 -41.91 31.06
CA LYS A 208 6.89 -42.69 31.03
C LYS A 208 8.10 -41.76 30.92
N ASN A 209 9.16 -42.05 31.69
CA ASN A 209 10.47 -41.40 31.61
C ASN A 209 10.94 -41.35 30.14
N HIS A 210 10.89 -40.16 29.56
CA HIS A 210 11.31 -39.94 28.17
C HIS A 210 12.84 -39.94 28.11
N HIS A 211 13.44 -41.08 27.77
CA HIS A 211 14.78 -41.05 27.19
C HIS A 211 14.75 -40.17 25.94
N PHE A 212 15.79 -39.36 25.74
CA PHE A 212 15.91 -38.48 24.57
C PHE A 212 15.81 -39.31 23.28
N GLN A 213 14.66 -39.26 22.61
CA GLN A 213 14.39 -39.99 21.39
C GLN A 213 14.18 -39.02 20.23
N TYR A 214 14.90 -39.24 19.13
CA TYR A 214 14.77 -38.46 17.88
C TYR A 214 13.32 -38.31 17.37
N ARG A 215 12.43 -39.23 17.74
CA ARG A 215 10.98 -39.18 17.41
C ARG A 215 10.23 -38.05 18.14
N GLY A 216 10.59 -37.77 19.39
CA GLY A 216 9.99 -36.68 20.17
C GLY A 216 10.44 -35.32 19.65
N LEU A 217 11.74 -35.18 19.36
CA LEU A 217 12.31 -33.97 18.77
C LEU A 217 11.66 -33.61 17.43
N ALA A 218 11.46 -34.60 16.55
CA ALA A 218 10.80 -34.41 15.25
C ALA A 218 9.39 -33.81 15.37
N ARG A 219 8.62 -34.24 16.37
CA ARG A 219 7.31 -33.65 16.67
C ARG A 219 7.51 -32.21 17.12
N TRP A 220 8.29 -31.95 18.16
CA TRP A 220 8.51 -30.58 18.66
C TRP A 220 8.93 -29.59 17.57
N VAL A 221 9.90 -29.95 16.73
CA VAL A 221 10.36 -29.11 15.62
C VAL A 221 9.23 -28.81 14.65
N THR A 222 8.48 -29.83 14.21
CA THR A 222 7.40 -29.63 13.23
C THR A 222 6.21 -28.88 13.80
N GLY A 223 5.87 -29.07 15.08
CA GLY A 223 4.79 -28.32 15.72
C GLY A 223 5.14 -26.87 15.95
N LEU A 224 6.37 -26.58 16.37
CA LEU A 224 6.83 -25.21 16.50
C LEU A 224 6.82 -24.52 15.13
N THR A 225 7.32 -25.20 14.09
CA THR A 225 7.30 -24.69 12.70
C THR A 225 5.86 -24.46 12.20
N ALA A 226 4.95 -25.40 12.48
CA ALA A 226 3.54 -25.28 12.11
C ALA A 226 2.84 -24.12 12.83
N LEU A 227 3.09 -23.96 14.13
CA LEU A 227 2.56 -22.85 14.93
C LEU A 227 3.12 -21.50 14.42
N SER A 228 4.43 -21.40 14.21
CA SER A 228 5.06 -20.20 13.65
C SER A 228 4.49 -19.87 12.26
N SER A 229 4.25 -20.87 11.42
CA SER A 229 3.63 -20.69 10.10
C SER A 229 2.20 -20.17 10.18
N LEU A 230 1.39 -20.67 11.11
CA LEU A 230 0.03 -20.18 11.33
C LEU A 230 0.01 -18.73 11.83
N VAL A 231 0.86 -18.41 12.81
CA VAL A 231 1.01 -17.05 13.33
C VAL A 231 1.49 -16.11 12.23
N PHE A 232 2.44 -16.55 11.42
CA PHE A 232 2.96 -15.76 10.30
C PHE A 232 1.89 -15.47 9.24
N LEU A 233 1.16 -16.47 8.75
CA LEU A 233 0.12 -16.28 7.75
C LEU A 233 -1.04 -15.43 8.26
N GLY A 234 -1.48 -15.65 9.50
CA GLY A 234 -2.53 -14.85 10.14
C GLY A 234 -2.08 -13.41 10.39
N GLY A 235 -0.84 -13.23 10.87
CA GLY A 235 -0.23 -11.92 11.06
C GLY A 235 -0.09 -11.15 9.75
N MET A 236 0.35 -11.80 8.67
CA MET A 236 0.45 -11.20 7.34
C MET A 236 -0.91 -10.67 6.88
N ALA A 237 -1.96 -11.50 6.96
CA ALA A 237 -3.31 -11.07 6.59
C ALA A 237 -3.80 -9.89 7.45
N ASN A 238 -3.54 -9.92 8.76
CA ASN A 238 -3.91 -8.84 9.67
C ASN A 238 -3.19 -7.52 9.36
N TYR A 239 -1.86 -7.55 9.24
CA TYR A 239 -1.08 -6.34 8.97
C TYR A 239 -1.29 -5.81 7.55
N MET A 240 -1.55 -6.67 6.56
CA MET A 240 -1.98 -6.21 5.23
C MET A 240 -3.31 -5.46 5.31
N MET A 241 -4.29 -5.99 6.05
CA MET A 241 -5.57 -5.32 6.26
C MET A 241 -5.42 -3.98 7.00
N GLU A 242 -4.62 -3.96 8.07
CA GLU A 242 -4.32 -2.74 8.82
C GLU A 242 -3.62 -1.70 7.93
N THR A 243 -2.70 -2.13 7.07
CA THR A 243 -1.99 -1.25 6.13
C THR A 243 -2.95 -0.59 5.15
N VAL A 244 -3.89 -1.35 4.56
CA VAL A 244 -4.93 -0.82 3.67
C VAL A 244 -5.84 0.15 4.40
N GLN A 245 -6.24 -0.16 5.64
CA GLN A 245 -7.09 0.74 6.43
C GLN A 245 -6.42 2.07 6.76
N ARG A 246 -5.07 2.12 6.86
CA ARG A 246 -4.33 3.38 7.04
C ARG A 246 -4.20 4.15 5.73
N SER A 247 -3.87 3.48 4.62
CA SER A 247 -3.82 4.07 3.28
C SER A 247 -3.73 3.00 2.20
N ASP A 248 -4.57 3.09 1.18
CA ASP A 248 -4.59 2.16 0.04
C ASP A 248 -3.22 2.05 -0.66
N PHE A 249 -2.46 3.15 -0.72
CA PHE A 249 -1.17 3.21 -1.39
C PHE A 249 -0.02 2.66 -0.54
N LEU A 250 -0.21 2.48 0.76
CA LEU A 250 0.87 2.07 1.66
C LEU A 250 1.37 0.64 1.35
N LEU A 251 0.47 -0.22 0.83
CA LEU A 251 0.84 -1.57 0.37
C LEU A 251 1.86 -1.59 -0.77
N LEU A 252 1.95 -0.52 -1.57
CA LEU A 252 2.96 -0.42 -2.65
C LEU A 252 4.38 -0.33 -2.11
N PHE A 253 4.53 0.20 -0.89
CA PHE A 253 5.82 0.40 -0.25
C PHE A 253 6.13 -0.68 0.80
N GLY A 254 5.10 -1.38 1.28
CA GLY A 254 5.23 -2.55 2.17
C GLY A 254 4.10 -2.64 3.19
N LEU A 255 4.44 -2.78 4.47
CA LEU A 255 3.46 -2.85 5.57
C LEU A 255 3.71 -1.77 6.62
N VAL A 256 2.73 -1.56 7.49
CA VAL A 256 2.91 -0.83 8.75
C VAL A 256 4.13 -1.39 9.51
N GLY A 257 4.97 -0.53 10.07
CA GLY A 257 6.23 -0.96 10.68
C GLY A 257 6.05 -1.84 11.92
N GLU A 258 4.87 -1.81 12.53
CA GLU A 258 4.40 -2.72 13.57
C GLU A 258 4.45 -4.20 13.13
N ALA A 259 4.48 -4.46 11.82
CA ALA A 259 4.62 -5.81 11.25
C ALA A 259 6.06 -6.36 11.31
N GLN A 260 7.09 -5.53 11.53
CA GLN A 260 8.50 -5.96 11.48
C GLN A 260 8.80 -7.21 12.33
N PRO A 261 8.36 -7.31 13.61
CA PRO A 261 8.64 -8.49 14.43
C PRO A 261 8.11 -9.79 13.85
N LEU A 262 7.07 -9.74 13.02
CA LEU A 262 6.49 -10.92 12.37
C LEU A 262 7.51 -11.64 11.47
N PHE A 263 8.39 -10.89 10.81
CA PHE A 263 9.35 -11.43 9.84
C PHE A 263 10.53 -12.16 10.50
N ILE A 264 10.68 -12.09 11.83
CA ILE A 264 11.59 -12.98 12.57
C ILE A 264 11.13 -14.43 12.41
N LEU A 265 9.81 -14.68 12.34
CA LEU A 265 9.27 -16.02 12.14
C LEU A 265 9.70 -16.62 10.79
N SER A 266 10.01 -15.81 9.78
CA SER A 266 10.44 -16.30 8.47
C SER A 266 11.70 -17.15 8.53
N TYR A 267 12.66 -16.77 9.38
CA TYR A 267 13.89 -17.55 9.60
C TYR A 267 13.60 -18.85 10.35
N LEU A 268 12.75 -18.79 11.38
CA LEU A 268 12.34 -19.96 12.16
C LEU A 268 11.57 -20.97 11.30
N ILE A 269 10.66 -20.49 10.45
CA ILE A 269 9.88 -21.32 9.52
C ILE A 269 10.81 -21.96 8.48
N SER A 270 11.75 -21.19 7.92
CA SER A 270 12.68 -21.70 6.89
C SER A 270 13.61 -22.78 7.42
N LEU A 271 14.20 -22.57 8.60
CA LEU A 271 15.07 -23.57 9.23
C LEU A 271 14.25 -24.79 9.72
N GLY A 272 13.10 -24.51 10.32
CA GLY A 272 12.19 -25.52 10.83
C GLY A 272 11.63 -26.42 9.73
N SER A 273 11.28 -25.87 8.57
CA SER A 273 10.74 -26.64 7.44
C SER A 273 11.78 -27.61 6.87
N LEU A 274 13.04 -27.19 6.72
CA LEU A 274 14.14 -28.06 6.31
C LEU A 274 14.34 -29.22 7.30
N ALA A 275 14.35 -28.91 8.60
CA ALA A 275 14.46 -29.92 9.64
C ALA A 275 13.25 -30.88 9.64
N SER A 276 12.03 -30.38 9.45
CA SER A 276 10.81 -31.17 9.32
C SER A 276 10.89 -32.13 8.13
N ILE A 277 11.34 -31.68 6.96
CA ILE A 277 11.53 -32.54 5.78
C ILE A 277 12.57 -33.64 6.05
N PHE A 278 13.71 -33.28 6.66
CA PHE A 278 14.72 -34.27 7.05
C PHE A 278 14.13 -35.35 7.97
N PHE A 279 13.38 -34.95 9.00
CA PHE A 279 12.72 -35.88 9.91
C PHE A 279 11.60 -36.69 9.23
N ALA A 280 10.90 -36.13 8.25
CA ALA A 280 9.91 -36.86 7.46
C ALA A 280 10.58 -38.03 6.73
N LEU A 281 11.70 -37.79 6.04
CA LEU A 281 12.48 -38.83 5.35
C LEU A 281 13.00 -39.89 6.33
N GLN A 282 13.52 -39.48 7.48
CA GLN A 282 13.98 -40.42 8.51
C GLN A 282 12.84 -41.25 9.09
N SER A 283 11.64 -40.68 9.23
CA SER A 283 10.47 -41.38 9.74
C SER A 283 10.03 -42.54 8.84
N TRP A 284 10.17 -42.37 7.51
CA TRP A 284 9.91 -43.43 6.53
C TRP A 284 11.00 -44.49 6.52
N ARG A 285 12.27 -44.08 6.62
CA ARG A 285 13.42 -45.00 6.66
C ARG A 285 13.44 -45.88 7.92
N LYS A 286 13.16 -45.30 9.09
CA LYS A 286 13.24 -45.96 10.40
C LYS A 286 11.89 -46.39 10.96
N LEU A 287 10.82 -46.30 10.17
CA LEU A 287 9.46 -46.74 10.51
C LEU A 287 8.99 -46.24 11.90
N TRP A 288 9.16 -44.94 12.15
CA TRP A 288 8.95 -44.36 13.48
C TRP A 288 7.51 -44.42 13.98
N TRP A 289 6.54 -44.38 13.07
CA TRP A 289 5.10 -44.37 13.36
C TRP A 289 4.33 -45.27 12.38
N LYS A 290 3.07 -45.56 12.70
CA LYS A 290 2.13 -46.22 11.78
C LYS A 290 2.01 -45.43 10.47
N GLN A 291 1.60 -46.10 9.39
CA GLN A 291 1.54 -45.50 8.03
C GLN A 291 0.81 -44.15 8.02
N GLY A 292 -0.40 -44.07 8.60
CA GLY A 292 -1.16 -42.81 8.65
C GLY A 292 -0.42 -41.64 9.33
N GLY A 293 0.31 -41.92 10.43
CA GLY A 293 1.08 -40.88 11.12
C GLY A 293 2.27 -40.36 10.30
N ARG A 294 2.90 -41.23 9.50
CA ARG A 294 3.98 -40.84 8.57
C ARG A 294 3.47 -40.00 7.41
N VAL A 295 2.30 -40.37 6.85
CA VAL A 295 1.64 -39.60 5.80
C VAL A 295 1.28 -38.20 6.30
N LEU A 296 0.59 -38.10 7.44
CA LEU A 296 0.22 -36.80 8.02
C LEU A 296 1.44 -35.91 8.31
N TYR A 297 2.49 -36.48 8.92
CA TYR A 297 3.73 -35.74 9.19
C TYR A 297 4.40 -35.22 7.90
N SER A 298 4.38 -36.03 6.83
CA SER A 298 4.95 -35.65 5.54
C SER A 298 4.15 -34.52 4.89
N LEU A 299 2.81 -34.61 4.93
CA LEU A 299 1.94 -33.54 4.43
C LEU A 299 2.18 -32.21 5.14
N VAL A 300 2.31 -32.24 6.47
CA VAL A 300 2.61 -31.01 7.23
C VAL A 300 4.01 -30.47 6.98
N SER A 301 5.00 -31.35 6.82
CA SER A 301 6.35 -30.91 6.43
C SER A 301 6.35 -30.24 5.06
N LEU A 302 5.57 -30.75 4.10
CA LEU A 302 5.38 -30.14 2.78
C LEU A 302 4.61 -28.82 2.86
N SER A 303 3.60 -28.71 3.74
CA SER A 303 2.89 -27.45 3.98
C SER A 303 3.83 -26.37 4.54
N CYS A 304 4.67 -26.70 5.53
CA CYS A 304 5.68 -25.78 6.07
C CYS A 304 6.71 -25.37 4.99
N LEU A 305 7.10 -26.30 4.12
CA LEU A 305 7.97 -26.00 2.98
C LEU A 305 7.29 -25.05 1.99
N TRP A 306 6.00 -25.23 1.74
CA TRP A 306 5.25 -24.33 0.86
C TRP A 306 5.16 -22.91 1.44
N VAL A 307 4.93 -22.77 2.75
CA VAL A 307 5.02 -21.46 3.42
C VAL A 307 6.41 -20.84 3.27
N THR A 308 7.47 -21.66 3.37
CA THR A 308 8.84 -21.21 3.10
C THR A 308 8.99 -20.72 1.66
N VAL A 309 8.44 -21.43 0.66
CA VAL A 309 8.46 -20.99 -0.74
C VAL A 309 7.78 -19.63 -0.92
N LEU A 310 6.64 -19.38 -0.26
CA LEU A 310 6.01 -18.06 -0.30
C LEU A 310 6.89 -16.97 0.32
N ILE A 311 7.50 -17.25 1.47
CA ILE A 311 8.40 -16.31 2.15
C ILE A 311 9.53 -15.89 1.21
N PHE A 312 10.16 -16.85 0.52
CA PHE A 312 11.21 -16.54 -0.45
C PHE A 312 10.69 -15.85 -1.71
N LYS A 313 9.53 -16.27 -2.24
CA LYS A 313 8.93 -15.68 -3.45
C LYS A 313 8.68 -14.18 -3.27
N TYR A 314 8.18 -13.77 -2.10
CA TYR A 314 7.85 -12.37 -1.81
C TYR A 314 8.86 -11.69 -0.87
N ALA A 315 10.08 -12.23 -0.76
CA ALA A 315 11.17 -11.68 0.04
C ALA A 315 10.74 -11.26 1.47
N LEU A 316 9.91 -12.06 2.14
CA LEU A 316 9.31 -11.72 3.43
C LEU A 316 10.27 -11.96 4.60
N PHE A 317 11.34 -11.17 4.69
CA PHE A 317 12.37 -11.24 5.72
C PHE A 317 12.58 -9.88 6.38
N LEU A 318 13.24 -9.87 7.55
CA LEU A 318 13.56 -8.62 8.27
C LEU A 318 14.64 -7.80 7.54
#